data_AF-A0A9D8JDJ8-F1
#
_entry.id   AF-A0A9D8JDJ8-F1
#
_cell.length_a   1.000
_cell.length_b   1.000
_cell.length_c   1.000
_cell.angle_alpha   90.00
_cell.angle_beta   90.00
_cell.angle_gamma   90.00
#
_symmetry.space_group_name_H-M   'P 1'
#
loop_
_entity.id
_entity.type
_entity.pdbx_description
1 polymer ?
#
loop_
_entity_poly.entity_id
_entity_poly.type
_entity_poly.pdbx_seq_one_letter_code
_entity_poly.pdbx_strand_id
1 'polypeptide(L)'
;MAIGSKARDAYSHKTYSVLKESLELFVAEGTVTDYVLESYERGYLSFLITMALVNLQRTDQVTAELNRFYNEEVAATYNHGQDPVNALLQATLWDNFPREGYSSRPFWLWLSKSPQSSSELRYFAANRVKNIDLKSSTPSWHIAAVGNFPELDWSLKFTDSSNGFLAVKPTTPFIATCSDPSSIVVPTNTWFKKIAIRHSNSYHPLVNAKTWIRMPVGIIYGISTVVAGAGIAVGGCTADVSMDVKGALCQLSLRGGVAVMASSGDVVKSTVRPDLRHWEAIPEAIVITNDQKGINRDSDGQSACLKTIKQRTVTPLFAPS
;
A
#
# COMPACT_ATOMS: atom_id res chain seq x y z
N MET A 1 4.09 -16.93 -16.00
CA MET A 1 3.24 -17.36 -14.87
C MET A 1 4.02 -17.89 -13.67
N ALA A 2 5.06 -18.70 -13.86
CA ALA A 2 5.90 -19.19 -12.76
C ALA A 2 6.52 -18.07 -11.89
N ILE A 3 6.76 -16.88 -12.44
CA ILE A 3 7.36 -15.75 -11.69
C ILE A 3 6.40 -15.15 -10.67
N GLY A 4 5.12 -14.92 -11.04
CA GLY A 4 4.14 -14.30 -10.14
C GLY A 4 3.76 -15.21 -8.96
N SER A 5 3.54 -16.50 -9.24
CA SER A 5 3.29 -17.49 -8.18
C SER A 5 4.51 -17.65 -7.27
N LYS A 6 5.71 -17.72 -7.84
CA LYS A 6 6.97 -17.81 -7.09
C LYS A 6 7.25 -16.56 -6.26
N ALA A 7 6.91 -15.37 -6.78
CA ALA A 7 7.02 -14.13 -6.03
C ALA A 7 6.05 -14.12 -4.83
N ARG A 8 4.80 -14.56 -5.03
CA ARG A 8 3.85 -14.71 -3.92
C ARG A 8 4.40 -15.67 -2.86
N ASP A 9 4.87 -16.84 -3.25
CA ASP A 9 5.39 -17.85 -2.31
C ASP A 9 6.65 -17.38 -1.57
N ALA A 10 7.52 -16.62 -2.26
CA ALA A 10 8.74 -16.10 -1.67
C ALA A 10 8.50 -14.96 -0.66
N TYR A 11 7.43 -14.18 -0.85
CA TYR A 11 7.16 -12.97 -0.06
C TYR A 11 5.87 -13.03 0.77
N SER A 12 5.13 -14.15 0.77
CA SER A 12 3.90 -14.33 1.56
C SER A 12 4.17 -14.50 3.05
N HIS A 13 5.36 -15.00 3.40
CA HIS A 13 5.72 -15.36 4.76
C HIS A 13 6.90 -14.52 5.25
N LYS A 14 6.74 -13.96 6.45
CA LYS A 14 7.84 -13.31 7.14
C LYS A 14 8.77 -14.36 7.73
N THR A 15 10.03 -14.37 7.30
CA THR A 15 11.09 -15.14 7.95
C THR A 15 11.81 -14.25 8.96
N TYR A 16 11.77 -14.63 10.23
CA TYR A 16 12.44 -13.88 11.29
C TYR A 16 13.90 -14.32 11.41
N SER A 17 14.83 -13.40 11.16
CA SER A 17 16.24 -13.58 11.47
C SER A 17 16.60 -12.71 12.64
N VAL A 18 16.97 -13.30 13.78
CA VAL A 18 17.33 -12.55 15.00
C VAL A 18 18.35 -11.46 14.69
N LEU A 19 19.38 -11.78 13.90
CA LEU A 19 20.40 -10.81 13.52
C LEU A 19 19.84 -9.65 12.70
N LYS A 20 19.08 -9.93 11.63
CA LYS A 20 18.47 -8.87 10.79
C LYS A 20 17.50 -8.01 11.62
N GLU A 21 16.69 -8.65 12.46
CA GLU A 21 15.69 -7.97 13.29
C GLU A 21 16.33 -7.11 14.40
N SER A 22 17.49 -7.51 14.92
CA SER A 22 18.28 -6.70 15.86
C SER A 22 19.00 -5.55 15.15
N LEU A 23 19.57 -5.76 13.96
CA LEU A 23 20.24 -4.71 13.19
C LEU A 23 19.25 -3.61 12.77
N GLU A 24 18.00 -3.97 12.45
CA GLU A 24 16.95 -3.02 12.11
C GLU A 24 16.64 -2.03 13.25
N LEU A 25 17.03 -2.31 14.50
CA LEU A 25 16.89 -1.35 15.61
C LEU A 25 17.82 -0.15 15.49
N PHE A 26 18.86 -0.24 14.66
CA PHE A 26 19.90 0.76 14.49
C PHE A 26 19.91 1.43 13.12
N VAL A 27 19.03 1.02 12.21
CA VAL A 27 18.94 1.57 10.85
C VAL A 27 17.48 1.83 10.47
N ALA A 28 17.26 2.47 9.32
CA ALA A 28 15.92 2.64 8.78
C ALA A 28 15.23 1.28 8.57
N GLU A 29 13.91 1.24 8.76
CA GLU A 29 13.13 0.02 8.54
C GLU A 29 13.25 -0.48 7.11
N GLY A 30 13.27 -1.79 6.91
CA GLY A 30 13.35 -2.38 5.58
C GLY A 30 14.72 -2.33 4.91
N THR A 31 15.75 -1.81 5.60
CA THR A 31 17.15 -1.78 5.11
C THR A 31 17.78 -3.17 5.10
N VAL A 32 17.53 -3.96 6.15
CA VAL A 32 18.14 -5.28 6.37
C VAL A 32 17.13 -6.41 6.39
N THR A 33 15.86 -6.08 6.62
CA THR A 33 14.75 -7.04 6.65
C THR A 33 14.17 -7.20 5.26
N ASP A 34 13.80 -8.43 4.94
CA ASP A 34 13.20 -8.74 3.64
C ASP A 34 11.77 -8.17 3.61
N TYR A 35 11.38 -7.64 2.44
CA TYR A 35 10.03 -7.15 2.24
C TYR A 35 9.04 -8.32 2.27
N VAL A 36 7.91 -8.14 2.97
CA VAL A 36 6.84 -9.13 3.10
C VAL A 36 5.56 -8.51 2.58
N LEU A 37 4.87 -9.23 1.71
CA LEU A 37 3.62 -8.77 1.13
C LEU A 37 2.54 -8.64 2.20
N GLU A 38 1.88 -7.48 2.21
CA GLU A 38 0.68 -7.23 2.99
C GLU A 38 -0.51 -8.03 2.45
N SER A 39 -1.56 -8.30 3.26
CA SER A 39 -2.73 -9.06 2.78
C SER A 39 -3.38 -8.46 1.55
N TYR A 40 -3.43 -7.12 1.47
CA TYR A 40 -4.03 -6.48 0.31
C TYR A 40 -3.21 -6.75 -0.96
N GLU A 41 -1.88 -6.77 -0.85
CA GLU A 41 -0.95 -7.03 -1.95
C GLU A 41 -0.98 -8.49 -2.38
N ARG A 42 -1.04 -9.43 -1.42
CA ARG A 42 -1.21 -10.86 -1.73
C ARG A 42 -2.53 -11.12 -2.48
N GLY A 43 -3.60 -10.46 -2.05
CA GLY A 43 -4.89 -10.52 -2.73
C GLY A 43 -4.83 -9.93 -4.14
N TYR A 44 -4.27 -8.73 -4.28
CA TYR A 44 -4.12 -8.08 -5.59
C TYR A 44 -3.19 -8.87 -6.52
N LEU A 45 -2.12 -9.49 -6.00
CA LEU A 45 -1.27 -10.41 -6.77
C LEU A 45 -2.07 -11.59 -7.32
N SER A 46 -2.90 -12.19 -6.48
CA SER A 46 -3.74 -13.33 -6.84
C SER A 46 -4.77 -12.94 -7.91
N PHE A 47 -5.32 -11.72 -7.80
CA PHE A 47 -6.12 -11.11 -8.86
C PHE A 47 -5.34 -11.01 -10.17
N LEU A 48 -4.15 -10.42 -10.19
CA LEU A 48 -3.32 -10.28 -11.40
C LEU A 48 -2.91 -11.63 -12.02
N ILE A 49 -2.65 -12.65 -11.19
CA ILE A 49 -2.36 -14.02 -11.66
C ILE A 49 -3.61 -14.63 -12.29
N THR A 50 -4.78 -14.51 -11.65
CA THR A 50 -6.05 -14.99 -12.19
C THR A 50 -6.32 -14.34 -13.54
N MET A 51 -6.10 -13.04 -13.64
CA MET A 51 -6.22 -12.26 -14.86
C MET A 51 -5.32 -12.78 -15.98
N ALA A 52 -4.05 -13.06 -15.69
CA ALA A 52 -3.14 -13.63 -16.65
C ALA A 52 -3.59 -15.04 -17.11
N LEU A 53 -4.12 -15.85 -16.20
CA LEU A 53 -4.64 -17.19 -16.50
C LEU A 53 -5.84 -17.15 -17.45
N VAL A 54 -6.76 -16.20 -17.23
CA VAL A 54 -7.89 -15.97 -18.14
C VAL A 54 -7.38 -15.63 -19.54
N ASN A 55 -6.48 -14.66 -19.65
CA ASN A 55 -5.94 -14.23 -20.95
C ASN A 55 -5.21 -15.34 -21.69
N LEU A 56 -4.71 -16.34 -20.97
CA LEU A 56 -4.05 -17.52 -21.52
C LEU A 56 -5.00 -18.72 -21.70
N GLN A 57 -6.31 -18.52 -21.52
CA GLN A 57 -7.35 -19.52 -21.68
C GLN A 57 -7.17 -20.78 -20.81
N ARG A 58 -6.54 -20.63 -19.64
CA ARG A 58 -6.29 -21.73 -18.69
C ARG A 58 -7.39 -21.81 -17.62
N THR A 59 -8.59 -22.16 -18.05
CA THR A 59 -9.81 -22.12 -17.23
C THR A 59 -9.76 -23.06 -16.01
N ASP A 60 -9.09 -24.19 -16.12
CA ASP A 60 -8.83 -25.15 -15.04
C ASP A 60 -8.05 -24.52 -13.88
N GLN A 61 -7.08 -23.67 -14.20
CA GLN A 61 -6.21 -23.00 -13.23
C GLN A 61 -6.85 -21.74 -12.65
N VAL A 62 -7.78 -21.09 -13.37
CA VAL A 62 -8.50 -19.90 -12.89
C VAL A 62 -9.26 -20.21 -11.61
N THR A 63 -10.01 -21.32 -11.54
CA THR A 63 -10.75 -21.70 -10.34
C THR A 63 -9.83 -22.00 -9.16
N ALA A 64 -8.71 -22.68 -9.40
CA ALA A 64 -7.72 -22.96 -8.36
C ALA A 64 -7.12 -21.66 -7.79
N GLU A 65 -6.79 -20.71 -8.67
CA GLU A 65 -6.24 -19.41 -8.27
C GLU A 65 -7.29 -18.52 -7.57
N LEU A 66 -8.57 -18.57 -7.95
CA LEU A 66 -9.64 -17.87 -7.23
C LEU A 66 -9.85 -18.39 -5.80
N ASN A 67 -9.80 -19.71 -5.61
CA ASN A 67 -9.82 -20.31 -4.28
C ASN A 67 -8.57 -19.90 -3.48
N ARG A 68 -7.43 -19.81 -4.16
CA ARG A 68 -6.19 -19.35 -3.53
C ARG A 68 -6.25 -17.88 -3.15
N PHE A 69 -6.84 -17.02 -3.99
CA PHE A 69 -7.09 -15.62 -3.67
C PHE A 69 -7.93 -15.50 -2.39
N TYR A 70 -9.02 -16.27 -2.29
CA TYR A 70 -9.81 -16.32 -1.05
C TYR A 70 -8.93 -16.71 0.14
N ASN A 71 -8.17 -17.80 0.03
CA ASN A 71 -7.29 -18.25 1.09
C ASN A 71 -6.25 -17.19 1.48
N GLU A 72 -5.65 -16.45 0.55
CA GLU A 72 -4.69 -15.38 0.88
C GLU A 72 -5.35 -14.21 1.64
N GLU A 73 -6.64 -13.98 1.42
CA GLU A 73 -7.41 -12.91 2.05
C GLU A 73 -7.90 -13.27 3.47
N VAL A 74 -8.37 -14.52 3.66
CA VAL A 74 -8.83 -15.02 4.97
C VAL A 74 -7.76 -15.77 5.77
N ALA A 75 -6.62 -16.11 5.18
CA ALA A 75 -5.57 -16.81 5.91
C ALA A 75 -5.12 -15.99 7.12
N ALA A 76 -5.01 -16.67 8.26
CA ALA A 76 -4.38 -16.15 9.48
C ALA A 76 -2.84 -16.08 9.32
N THR A 77 -2.37 -15.60 8.17
CA THR A 77 -0.97 -15.25 7.94
C THR A 77 -0.68 -13.87 8.54
N TYR A 78 0.59 -13.48 8.55
CA TYR A 78 1.00 -12.13 8.92
C TYR A 78 0.14 -11.11 8.14
N ASN A 79 -0.53 -10.21 8.87
CA ASN A 79 -1.40 -9.15 8.35
C ASN A 79 -2.68 -9.63 7.68
N HIS A 80 -3.48 -10.40 8.40
CA HIS A 80 -4.80 -10.86 7.97
C HIS A 80 -5.85 -9.73 7.96
N GLY A 81 -6.90 -9.91 7.18
CA GLY A 81 -8.05 -9.02 7.18
C GLY A 81 -8.61 -8.81 5.78
N GLN A 82 -9.84 -9.29 5.60
CA GLN A 82 -10.63 -9.12 4.39
C GLN A 82 -10.77 -7.63 4.05
N ASP A 83 -10.55 -7.26 2.80
CA ASP A 83 -10.51 -5.88 2.34
C ASP A 83 -11.64 -5.63 1.32
N PRO A 84 -12.41 -4.52 1.43
CA PRO A 84 -13.49 -4.24 0.50
C PRO A 84 -13.12 -4.25 -0.98
N VAL A 85 -11.92 -3.79 -1.35
CA VAL A 85 -11.48 -3.76 -2.75
C VAL A 85 -11.15 -5.18 -3.22
N ASN A 86 -10.41 -5.95 -2.42
CA ASN A 86 -10.08 -7.33 -2.80
C ASN A 86 -11.32 -8.22 -2.85
N ALA A 87 -12.21 -8.12 -1.87
CA ALA A 87 -13.48 -8.84 -1.88
C ALA A 87 -14.34 -8.45 -3.09
N LEU A 88 -14.33 -7.18 -3.51
CA LEU A 88 -15.01 -6.73 -4.72
C LEU A 88 -14.40 -7.34 -5.99
N LEU A 89 -13.07 -7.34 -6.12
CA LEU A 89 -12.37 -7.98 -7.24
C LEU A 89 -12.69 -9.47 -7.30
N GLN A 90 -12.68 -10.15 -6.15
CA GLN A 90 -12.99 -11.57 -6.05
C GLN A 90 -14.45 -11.88 -6.41
N ALA A 91 -15.40 -11.09 -5.90
CA ALA A 91 -16.82 -11.22 -6.23
C ALA A 91 -17.07 -11.06 -7.73
N THR A 92 -16.39 -10.10 -8.34
CA THR A 92 -16.51 -9.78 -9.77
C THR A 92 -15.91 -10.88 -10.65
N LEU A 93 -14.74 -11.41 -10.29
CA LEU A 93 -14.15 -12.53 -11.02
C LEU A 93 -15.01 -13.79 -10.89
N TRP A 94 -15.60 -14.08 -9.73
CA TRP A 94 -16.53 -15.20 -9.58
C TRP A 94 -17.85 -15.02 -10.35
N ASP A 95 -18.31 -13.78 -10.55
CA ASP A 95 -19.44 -13.50 -11.44
C ASP A 95 -19.07 -13.79 -12.90
N ASN A 96 -17.86 -13.43 -13.34
CA ASN A 96 -17.40 -13.67 -14.72
C ASN A 96 -17.03 -15.14 -14.98
N PHE A 97 -16.60 -15.89 -13.96
CA PHE A 97 -16.23 -17.30 -14.03
C PHE A 97 -17.02 -18.13 -13.01
N PRO A 98 -18.35 -18.24 -13.17
CA PRO A 98 -19.17 -18.97 -12.23
C PRO A 98 -18.82 -20.47 -12.31
N ARG A 99 -18.56 -21.08 -11.16
CA ARG A 99 -18.67 -22.54 -11.01
C ARG A 99 -20.15 -22.89 -10.94
N GLU A 100 -20.50 -24.17 -11.09
CA GLU A 100 -21.85 -24.67 -10.75
C GLU A 100 -22.26 -24.16 -9.34
N GLY A 101 -23.27 -23.28 -9.28
CA GLY A 101 -23.76 -22.62 -8.05
C GLY A 101 -23.52 -21.10 -8.00
N TYR A 102 -23.99 -20.44 -6.92
CA TYR A 102 -23.84 -18.99 -6.73
C TYR A 102 -22.51 -18.63 -6.06
N SER A 103 -21.37 -18.98 -6.68
CA SER A 103 -20.03 -18.86 -6.09
C SER A 103 -19.63 -17.43 -5.73
N SER A 104 -20.17 -16.41 -6.41
CA SER A 104 -19.91 -14.99 -6.12
C SER A 104 -20.74 -14.43 -4.94
N ARG A 105 -21.87 -15.06 -4.61
CA ARG A 105 -22.85 -14.54 -3.65
C ARG A 105 -22.27 -14.27 -2.25
N PRO A 106 -21.44 -15.15 -1.65
CA PRO A 106 -20.88 -14.89 -0.32
C PRO A 106 -20.08 -13.59 -0.25
N PHE A 107 -19.34 -13.26 -1.31
CA PHE A 107 -18.52 -12.05 -1.38
C PHE A 107 -19.38 -10.80 -1.50
N TRP A 108 -20.38 -10.81 -2.39
CA TRP A 108 -21.36 -9.71 -2.49
C TRP A 108 -22.13 -9.51 -1.19
N LEU A 109 -22.51 -10.59 -0.51
CA LEU A 109 -23.19 -10.52 0.78
C LEU A 109 -22.29 -9.89 1.86
N TRP A 110 -21.03 -10.31 1.92
CA TRP A 110 -20.06 -9.72 2.85
C TRP A 110 -19.88 -8.23 2.59
N LEU A 111 -19.67 -7.82 1.34
CA LEU A 111 -19.54 -6.41 0.95
C LEU A 111 -20.78 -5.59 1.37
N SER A 112 -21.98 -6.12 1.16
CA SER A 112 -23.23 -5.42 1.52
C SER A 112 -23.37 -5.16 3.03
N LYS A 113 -22.75 -6.00 3.86
CA LYS A 113 -22.86 -5.96 5.34
C LYS A 113 -21.63 -5.38 6.03
N SER A 114 -20.49 -5.35 5.34
CA SER A 114 -19.21 -4.98 5.94
C SER A 114 -19.20 -3.50 6.34
N PRO A 115 -18.88 -3.16 7.61
CA PRO A 115 -18.77 -1.77 8.05
C PRO A 115 -17.56 -1.06 7.43
N GLN A 116 -16.61 -1.82 6.86
CA GLN A 116 -15.44 -1.26 6.17
C GLN A 116 -15.78 -0.78 4.75
N SER A 117 -16.91 -1.23 4.20
CA SER A 117 -17.39 -0.81 2.88
C SER A 117 -18.13 0.53 2.95
N SER A 118 -17.96 1.36 1.93
CA SER A 118 -18.70 2.62 1.79
C SER A 118 -20.21 2.37 1.58
N SER A 119 -21.03 3.40 1.76
CA SER A 119 -22.48 3.33 1.51
C SER A 119 -22.79 2.89 0.09
N GLU A 120 -22.04 3.43 -0.87
CA GLU A 120 -22.21 3.22 -2.32
C GLU A 120 -21.88 1.77 -2.69
N LEU A 121 -20.78 1.24 -2.12
CA LEU A 121 -20.38 -0.17 -2.30
C LEU A 121 -21.37 -1.13 -1.64
N ARG A 122 -21.85 -0.82 -0.43
CA ARG A 122 -22.86 -1.64 0.25
C ARG A 122 -24.15 -1.71 -0.55
N TYR A 123 -24.61 -0.57 -1.06
CA TYR A 123 -25.81 -0.49 -1.89
C TYR A 123 -25.66 -1.27 -3.20
N PHE A 124 -24.55 -1.07 -3.92
CA PHE A 124 -24.25 -1.79 -5.15
C PHE A 124 -24.20 -3.30 -4.93
N ALA A 125 -23.49 -3.74 -3.88
CA ALA A 125 -23.38 -5.15 -3.52
C ALA A 125 -24.74 -5.75 -3.11
N ALA A 126 -25.57 -5.03 -2.35
CA ALA A 126 -26.91 -5.48 -1.97
C ALA A 126 -27.81 -5.68 -3.19
N ASN A 127 -27.77 -4.76 -4.15
CA ASN A 127 -28.48 -4.91 -5.43
C ASN A 127 -28.00 -6.14 -6.20
N ARG A 128 -26.69 -6.40 -6.22
CA ARG A 128 -26.15 -7.59 -6.87
C ARG A 128 -26.60 -8.89 -6.18
N VAL A 129 -26.59 -8.94 -4.84
CA VAL A 129 -27.13 -10.09 -4.07
C VAL A 129 -28.60 -10.34 -4.44
N LYS A 130 -29.42 -9.29 -4.50
CA LYS A 130 -30.82 -9.41 -4.90
C LYS A 130 -30.96 -9.99 -6.31
N ASN A 131 -30.16 -9.51 -7.26
CA ASN A 131 -30.18 -10.02 -8.64
C ASN A 131 -29.75 -11.49 -8.72
N ILE A 132 -28.78 -11.91 -7.91
CA ILE A 132 -28.36 -13.31 -7.79
C ILE A 132 -29.51 -14.17 -7.22
N ASP A 133 -30.15 -13.71 -6.14
CA ASP A 133 -31.27 -14.43 -5.50
C ASP A 133 -32.49 -14.56 -6.43
N LEU A 134 -32.69 -13.57 -7.31
CA LEU A 134 -33.71 -13.58 -8.36
C LEU A 134 -33.30 -14.36 -9.63
N LYS A 135 -32.13 -15.01 -9.64
CA LYS A 135 -31.58 -15.72 -10.81
C LYS A 135 -31.50 -14.87 -12.07
N SER A 136 -31.29 -13.57 -11.92
CA SER A 136 -31.09 -12.66 -13.05
C SER A 136 -29.80 -13.00 -13.79
N SER A 137 -29.71 -12.65 -15.08
CA SER A 137 -28.51 -12.86 -15.89
C SER A 137 -27.29 -12.24 -15.20
N THR A 138 -26.18 -12.98 -15.17
CA THR A 138 -24.90 -12.44 -14.68
C THR A 138 -24.38 -11.42 -15.69
N PRO A 139 -24.15 -10.16 -15.28
CA PRO A 139 -23.54 -9.17 -16.16
C PRO A 139 -22.09 -9.55 -16.45
N SER A 140 -21.64 -9.21 -17.65
CA SER A 140 -20.25 -9.34 -18.07
C SER A 140 -19.48 -8.14 -17.52
N TRP A 141 -18.75 -8.32 -16.43
CA TRP A 141 -18.06 -7.21 -15.76
C TRP A 141 -16.69 -6.97 -16.37
N HIS A 142 -16.40 -5.72 -16.69
CA HIS A 142 -15.08 -5.20 -17.02
C HIS A 142 -14.44 -4.57 -15.78
N ILE A 143 -13.13 -4.74 -15.62
CA ILE A 143 -12.37 -4.18 -14.49
C ILE A 143 -11.30 -3.26 -15.07
N ALA A 144 -11.18 -2.05 -14.53
CA ALA A 144 -10.14 -1.10 -14.90
C ALA A 144 -9.48 -0.45 -13.66
N ALA A 145 -8.20 -0.16 -13.78
CA ALA A 145 -7.41 0.64 -12.85
C ALA A 145 -7.58 2.13 -13.18
N VAL A 146 -7.64 2.97 -12.16
CA VAL A 146 -7.71 4.43 -12.28
C VAL A 146 -6.55 5.06 -11.54
N GLY A 147 -5.82 5.92 -12.23
CA GLY A 147 -4.71 6.68 -11.69
C GLY A 147 -3.60 5.81 -11.10
N ASN A 148 -2.70 6.45 -10.37
CA ASN A 148 -1.64 5.80 -9.61
C ASN A 148 -1.90 6.01 -8.13
N PHE A 149 -1.54 5.01 -7.32
CA PHE A 149 -1.59 5.13 -5.87
C PHE A 149 -0.84 6.39 -5.42
N PRO A 150 -1.41 7.19 -4.50
CA PRO A 150 -0.80 8.45 -4.12
C PRO A 150 0.54 8.21 -3.42
N GLU A 151 1.50 9.11 -3.67
CA GLU A 151 2.75 9.11 -2.91
C GLU A 151 2.45 9.32 -1.42
N LEU A 152 3.34 8.79 -0.57
CA LEU A 152 3.15 8.79 0.87
C LEU A 152 4.12 9.75 1.53
N ASP A 153 3.58 10.65 2.36
CA ASP A 153 4.37 11.49 3.25
C ASP A 153 4.24 11.00 4.69
N TRP A 154 5.26 11.28 5.50
CA TRP A 154 5.29 10.87 6.90
C TRP A 154 5.93 11.92 7.80
N SER A 155 5.45 11.96 9.03
CA SER A 155 5.93 12.88 10.07
C SER A 155 5.96 12.19 11.43
N LEU A 156 6.85 12.69 12.30
CA LEU A 156 6.91 12.27 13.70
C LEU A 156 5.92 13.09 14.52
N LYS A 157 5.14 12.40 15.35
CA LYS A 157 4.26 12.97 16.35
C LYS A 157 4.78 12.58 17.71
N PHE A 158 5.30 13.54 18.47
CA PHE A 158 5.78 13.32 19.84
C PHE A 158 4.67 13.52 20.89
N THR A 159 3.56 14.15 20.50
CA THR A 159 2.39 14.41 21.35
C THR A 159 1.21 13.53 20.89
N ASP A 160 0.39 13.04 21.82
CA ASP A 160 -0.74 12.10 21.58
C ASP A 160 -0.34 10.73 20.99
N SER A 161 0.69 10.10 21.54
CA SER A 161 1.29 8.85 21.05
C SER A 161 0.51 7.56 21.37
N SER A 162 -0.76 7.64 21.79
CA SER A 162 -1.56 6.47 22.20
C SER A 162 -1.71 5.43 21.07
N ASN A 163 -1.55 5.86 19.81
CA ASN A 163 -1.64 5.00 18.62
C ASN A 163 -0.33 4.91 17.80
N GLY A 164 0.81 5.32 18.36
CA GLY A 164 2.12 5.34 17.69
C GLY A 164 2.65 6.75 17.43
N PHE A 165 3.91 6.85 16.97
CA PHE A 165 4.61 8.12 16.76
C PHE A 165 4.69 8.57 15.31
N LEU A 166 4.23 7.74 14.38
CA LEU A 166 4.29 8.02 12.96
C LEU A 166 2.92 8.44 12.48
N ALA A 167 2.88 9.54 11.75
CA ALA A 167 1.71 9.94 11.00
C ALA A 167 2.01 9.88 9.51
N VAL A 168 1.46 8.86 8.86
CA VAL A 168 1.53 8.65 7.42
C VAL A 168 0.28 9.25 6.78
N LYS A 169 0.46 10.02 5.70
CA LYS A 169 -0.62 10.65 4.95
C LYS A 169 -0.36 10.49 3.45
N PRO A 170 -1.41 10.38 2.62
CA PRO A 170 -1.23 10.46 1.19
C PRO A 170 -0.98 11.92 0.81
N THR A 171 -0.11 12.15 -0.17
CA THR A 171 0.19 13.48 -0.72
C THR A 171 -1.01 14.08 -1.45
N THR A 172 -1.82 13.23 -2.09
CA THR A 172 -3.08 13.61 -2.74
C THR A 172 -4.25 12.80 -2.17
N PRO A 173 -5.44 13.41 -2.00
CA PRO A 173 -6.61 12.69 -1.54
C PRO A 173 -7.06 11.65 -2.58
N PHE A 174 -7.56 10.51 -2.09
CA PHE A 174 -8.21 9.51 -2.92
C PHE A 174 -9.54 10.03 -3.47
N ILE A 175 -9.89 9.63 -4.69
CA ILE A 175 -11.23 9.84 -5.22
C ILE A 175 -12.32 9.23 -4.31
N ALA A 176 -13.52 9.80 -4.34
CA ALA A 176 -14.66 9.28 -3.59
C ALA A 176 -15.18 7.96 -4.21
N THR A 177 -15.80 7.10 -3.39
CA THR A 177 -16.56 5.98 -3.95
C THR A 177 -17.77 6.55 -4.68
N CYS A 178 -18.07 6.04 -5.86
CA CYS A 178 -19.35 6.27 -6.51
C CYS A 178 -19.91 4.95 -7.03
N SER A 179 -21.23 4.84 -7.11
CA SER A 179 -21.90 3.70 -7.74
C SER A 179 -23.13 4.13 -8.51
N ASP A 180 -23.44 3.33 -9.53
CA ASP A 180 -24.69 3.33 -10.27
C ASP A 180 -25.10 1.87 -10.57
N PRO A 181 -26.25 1.60 -11.20
CA PRO A 181 -26.69 0.21 -11.41
C PRO A 181 -25.75 -0.66 -12.25
N SER A 182 -24.90 -0.05 -13.08
CA SER A 182 -24.05 -0.67 -14.09
C SER A 182 -22.55 -0.56 -13.80
N SER A 183 -22.16 0.29 -12.85
CA SER A 183 -20.78 0.58 -12.57
C SER A 183 -20.55 1.04 -11.13
N ILE A 184 -19.34 0.77 -10.65
CA ILE A 184 -18.87 1.23 -9.36
C ILE A 184 -17.40 1.63 -9.47
N VAL A 185 -17.04 2.73 -8.82
CA VAL A 185 -15.66 3.16 -8.62
C VAL A 185 -15.36 3.11 -7.15
N VAL A 186 -14.34 2.32 -6.77
CA VAL A 186 -13.93 2.15 -5.38
C VAL A 186 -12.46 2.56 -5.24
N PRO A 187 -12.14 3.58 -4.41
CA PRO A 187 -10.75 3.94 -4.13
C PRO A 187 -10.03 2.84 -3.36
N THR A 188 -8.72 2.77 -3.52
CA THR A 188 -7.83 1.85 -2.77
C THR A 188 -7.40 2.44 -1.42
N ASN A 189 -8.20 3.36 -0.86
CA ASN A 189 -7.91 4.03 0.41
C ASN A 189 -7.91 3.06 1.61
N THR A 190 -8.57 1.90 1.52
CA THR A 190 -8.50 0.84 2.53
C THR A 190 -7.13 0.16 2.55
N TRP A 191 -6.46 0.04 1.39
CA TRP A 191 -5.06 -0.43 1.30
C TRP A 191 -4.13 0.59 1.95
N PHE A 192 -4.33 1.88 1.66
CA PHE A 192 -3.60 2.96 2.34
C PHE A 192 -3.78 2.91 3.86
N LYS A 193 -5.01 2.68 4.37
CA LYS A 193 -5.25 2.57 5.81
C LYS A 193 -4.38 1.51 6.46
N LYS A 194 -4.16 0.36 5.80
CA LYS A 194 -3.27 -0.70 6.30
C LYS A 194 -1.81 -0.22 6.41
N ILE A 195 -1.31 0.52 5.41
CA ILE A 195 0.02 1.16 5.45
C ILE A 195 0.09 2.20 6.58
N ALA A 196 -0.95 3.04 6.72
CA ALA A 196 -0.95 4.15 7.66
C ALA A 196 -1.00 3.71 9.13
N ILE A 197 -1.67 2.60 9.42
CA ILE A 197 -1.73 2.03 10.78
C ILE A 197 -0.63 0.98 11.02
N ARG A 198 0.29 0.77 10.06
CA ARG A 198 1.34 -0.27 10.16
C ARG A 198 2.18 -0.13 11.42
N HIS A 199 2.38 1.10 11.90
CA HIS A 199 3.19 1.37 13.08
C HIS A 199 2.34 1.59 14.34
N SER A 200 1.05 1.22 14.30
CA SER A 200 0.18 1.27 15.47
C SER A 200 0.33 0.01 16.33
N ASN A 201 0.13 0.16 17.63
CA ASN A 201 0.19 -0.97 18.57
C ASN A 201 -0.91 -2.00 18.34
N SER A 202 -2.07 -1.58 17.83
CA SER A 202 -3.22 -2.45 17.59
C SER A 202 -3.11 -3.30 16.32
N TYR A 203 -2.25 -2.90 15.38
CA TYR A 203 -2.05 -3.62 14.13
C TYR A 203 -0.74 -4.41 14.11
N HIS A 204 0.38 -3.78 14.47
CA HIS A 204 1.69 -4.43 14.57
C HIS A 204 2.45 -4.03 15.83
N PRO A 205 2.25 -4.74 16.94
CA PRO A 205 2.92 -4.40 18.20
C PRO A 205 4.45 -4.46 18.08
N LEU A 206 5.00 -5.43 17.34
CA LEU A 206 6.46 -5.55 17.17
C LEU A 206 7.04 -4.44 16.29
N VAL A 207 6.37 -4.06 15.20
CA VAL A 207 6.83 -2.97 14.31
C VAL A 207 6.77 -1.64 15.05
N ASN A 208 5.70 -1.41 15.81
CA ASN A 208 5.58 -0.29 16.72
C ASN A 208 6.72 -0.28 17.76
N ALA A 209 6.96 -1.38 18.47
CA ALA A 209 8.03 -1.47 19.48
C ALA A 209 9.43 -1.17 18.90
N LYS A 210 9.72 -1.64 17.69
CA LYS A 210 10.99 -1.29 17.01
C LYS A 210 11.08 0.19 16.67
N THR A 211 9.98 0.81 16.26
CA THR A 211 9.92 2.26 16.01
C THR A 211 10.22 3.04 17.29
N TRP A 212 9.68 2.58 18.42
CA TRP A 212 9.98 3.12 19.75
C TRP A 212 11.47 3.02 20.11
N ILE A 213 12.12 1.90 19.79
CA ILE A 213 13.56 1.71 20.07
C ILE A 213 14.43 2.54 19.12
N ARG A 214 14.05 2.67 17.85
CA ARG A 214 14.80 3.45 16.84
C ARG A 214 14.82 4.95 17.15
N MET A 215 13.80 5.47 17.82
CA MET A 215 13.72 6.89 18.20
C MET A 215 14.91 7.37 19.04
N PRO A 216 15.21 6.80 20.22
CA PRO A 216 16.38 7.20 20.99
C PRO A 216 17.69 6.93 20.26
N VAL A 217 17.79 5.88 19.44
CA VAL A 217 18.98 5.61 18.62
C VAL A 217 19.21 6.72 17.59
N GLY A 218 18.17 7.13 16.88
CA GLY A 218 18.22 8.25 15.92
C GLY A 218 18.64 9.54 16.60
N ILE A 219 18.13 9.83 17.80
CA ILE A 219 18.54 11.00 18.60
C ILE A 219 20.03 10.93 18.96
N ILE A 220 20.53 9.78 19.39
CA ILE A 220 21.96 9.59 19.70
C ILE A 220 22.83 9.83 18.45
N TYR A 221 22.41 9.34 17.28
CA TYR A 221 23.11 9.59 16.03
C TYR A 221 23.05 11.06 15.59
N GLY A 222 21.93 11.73 15.84
CA GLY A 222 21.81 13.17 15.63
C GLY A 222 22.77 13.96 16.54
N ILE A 223 22.88 13.59 17.81
CA ILE A 223 23.82 14.22 18.75
C ILE A 223 25.27 13.97 18.34
N SER A 224 25.61 12.75 17.92
CA SER A 224 26.98 12.42 17.50
C SER A 224 27.42 13.21 16.26
N THR A 225 26.50 13.48 15.32
CA THR A 225 26.78 14.36 14.17
C THR A 225 27.07 15.79 14.61
N VAL A 226 26.33 16.31 15.60
CA VAL A 226 26.59 17.64 16.17
C VAL A 226 27.99 17.70 16.80
N VAL A 227 28.33 16.71 17.64
CA VAL A 227 29.63 16.63 18.31
C VAL A 227 30.77 16.50 17.30
N ALA A 228 30.62 15.66 16.28
CA ALA A 228 31.61 15.50 15.21
C ALA A 228 31.83 16.80 14.43
N GLY A 229 30.75 17.50 14.06
CA GLY A 229 30.84 18.78 13.35
C GLY A 229 31.54 19.87 14.19
N ALA A 230 31.25 19.94 15.50
CA ALA A 230 31.97 20.82 16.42
C ALA A 230 33.46 20.46 16.53
N GLY A 231 33.78 19.16 16.60
CA GLY A 231 35.16 18.67 16.62
C GLY A 231 35.94 19.04 15.35
N ILE A 232 35.33 18.92 14.17
CA ILE A 232 35.92 19.37 12.90
C ILE A 232 36.21 20.87 12.93
N ALA A 233 35.22 21.68 13.35
CA ALA A 233 35.37 23.13 13.42
C ALA A 233 36.51 23.56 14.35
N VAL A 234 36.52 23.05 15.59
CA VAL A 234 37.55 23.38 16.58
C VAL A 234 38.92 22.84 16.15
N GLY A 235 38.98 21.57 15.72
CA GLY A 235 40.22 20.91 15.30
C GLY A 235 40.86 21.56 14.07
N GLY A 236 40.05 22.05 13.13
CA GLY A 236 40.55 22.79 11.97
C GLY A 236 41.15 24.15 12.34
N CYS A 237 40.55 24.86 13.30
CA CYS A 237 41.09 26.14 13.75
C CYS A 237 42.35 25.96 14.62
N THR A 238 42.43 24.92 15.43
CA THR A 238 43.67 24.60 16.17
C THR A 238 44.79 24.15 15.23
N ALA A 239 44.47 23.38 14.19
CA ALA A 239 45.41 22.97 13.15
C ALA A 239 45.89 24.16 12.29
N ASP A 240 45.01 25.11 11.98
CA ASP A 240 45.36 26.33 11.25
C ASP A 240 46.44 27.14 11.99
N VAL A 241 46.26 27.30 13.30
CA VAL A 241 47.23 27.97 14.19
C VAL A 241 48.55 27.20 14.27
N SER A 242 48.51 25.86 14.35
CA SER A 242 49.72 25.05 14.49
C SER A 242 50.51 24.89 13.19
N MET A 243 49.85 25.02 12.03
CA MET A 243 50.46 24.88 10.70
C MET A 243 50.71 26.23 10.00
N ASP A 244 50.39 27.36 10.65
CA ASP A 244 50.53 28.73 10.14
C ASP A 244 49.84 28.97 8.77
N VAL A 245 48.63 28.41 8.60
CA VAL A 245 47.93 28.38 7.30
C VAL A 245 47.03 29.61 7.07
N LYS A 246 47.33 30.74 7.73
CA LYS A 246 46.68 32.06 7.56
C LYS A 246 45.14 32.02 7.53
N GLY A 247 44.50 31.15 8.30
CA GLY A 247 43.05 31.07 8.47
C GLY A 247 42.31 30.20 7.44
N ALA A 248 42.98 29.67 6.41
CA ALA A 248 42.32 28.90 5.36
C ALA A 248 41.73 27.57 5.87
N LEU A 249 42.45 26.88 6.76
CA LEU A 249 41.97 25.62 7.37
C LEU A 249 40.87 25.89 8.39
N CYS A 250 40.98 26.97 9.18
CA CYS A 250 39.93 27.34 10.12
C CYS A 250 38.61 27.66 9.39
N GLN A 251 38.68 28.45 8.30
CA GLN A 251 37.49 28.80 7.52
C GLN A 251 36.87 27.59 6.83
N LEU A 252 37.68 26.70 6.25
CA LEU A 252 37.20 25.47 5.61
C LEU A 252 36.53 24.55 6.63
N SER A 253 37.15 24.33 7.78
CA SER A 253 36.65 23.44 8.82
C SER A 253 35.44 24.00 9.56
N LEU A 254 35.31 25.31 9.72
CA LEU A 254 34.08 25.92 10.22
C LEU A 254 32.91 25.65 9.27
N ARG A 255 33.10 25.85 7.96
CA ARG A 255 32.08 25.54 6.95
C ARG A 255 31.74 24.06 6.93
N GLY A 256 32.75 23.19 6.93
CA GLY A 256 32.57 21.74 6.97
C GLY A 256 31.87 21.27 8.25
N GLY A 257 32.27 21.79 9.40
CA GLY A 257 31.66 21.49 10.70
C GLY A 257 30.20 21.90 10.76
N VAL A 258 29.87 23.13 10.32
CA VAL A 258 28.47 23.60 10.24
C VAL A 258 27.64 22.75 9.28
N ALA A 259 28.19 22.37 8.12
CA ALA A 259 27.50 21.49 7.18
C ALA A 259 27.21 20.11 7.78
N VAL A 260 28.15 19.52 8.52
CA VAL A 260 27.95 18.25 9.24
C VAL A 260 26.89 18.41 10.34
N MET A 261 26.94 19.48 11.14
CA MET A 261 25.94 19.74 12.17
C MET A 261 24.53 19.90 11.58
N ALA A 262 24.40 20.59 10.44
CA ALA A 262 23.13 20.81 9.76
C ALA A 262 22.47 19.49 9.30
N SER A 263 23.24 18.43 9.06
CA SER A 263 22.72 17.11 8.67
C SER A 263 22.08 16.32 9.82
N SER A 264 22.22 16.76 11.08
CA SER A 264 21.76 16.01 12.26
C SER A 264 20.26 15.69 12.21
N GLY A 265 19.42 16.64 11.78
CA GLY A 265 17.98 16.42 11.63
C GLY A 265 17.65 15.33 10.60
N ASP A 266 18.37 15.32 9.48
CA ASP A 266 18.21 14.31 8.43
C ASP A 266 18.68 12.93 8.89
N VAL A 267 19.74 12.85 9.70
CA VAL A 267 20.21 11.59 10.31
C VAL A 267 19.15 11.01 11.26
N VAL A 268 18.56 11.84 12.11
CA VAL A 268 17.46 11.43 12.99
C VAL A 268 16.29 10.92 12.16
N LYS A 269 15.85 11.73 11.18
CA LYS A 269 14.73 11.41 10.29
C LYS A 269 14.98 10.12 9.49
N SER A 270 16.19 9.92 9.01
CA SER A 270 16.58 8.73 8.26
C SER A 270 16.55 7.48 9.14
N THR A 271 17.04 7.56 10.38
CA THR A 271 17.09 6.42 11.30
C THR A 271 15.69 5.92 11.68
N VAL A 272 14.76 6.84 11.91
CA VAL A 272 13.38 6.51 12.31
C VAL A 272 12.42 6.34 11.13
N ARG A 273 12.92 6.42 9.90
CA ARG A 273 12.10 6.33 8.69
C ARG A 273 11.32 5.00 8.69
N PRO A 274 9.99 5.04 8.51
CA PRO A 274 9.18 3.85 8.35
C PRO A 274 9.39 3.18 7.00
N ASP A 275 9.15 1.87 6.94
CA ASP A 275 9.05 1.16 5.67
C ASP A 275 7.67 1.41 5.06
N LEU A 276 7.65 2.35 4.12
CA LEU A 276 6.48 2.73 3.32
C LEU A 276 6.53 2.16 1.89
N ARG A 277 7.41 1.18 1.65
CA ARG A 277 7.47 0.51 0.34
C ARG A 277 6.12 -0.16 0.08
N HIS A 278 5.61 0.10 -1.11
CA HIS A 278 4.44 -0.50 -1.71
C HIS A 278 4.74 -0.70 -3.19
N TRP A 279 3.91 -1.42 -3.91
CA TRP A 279 4.11 -1.57 -5.35
C TRP A 279 3.77 -0.25 -6.07
N GLU A 280 4.71 0.24 -6.88
CA GLU A 280 4.57 1.49 -7.64
C GLU A 280 3.41 1.46 -8.65
N ALA A 281 3.01 0.26 -9.10
CA ALA A 281 1.95 0.05 -10.09
C ALA A 281 0.57 -0.25 -9.46
N ILE A 282 0.33 0.16 -8.21
CA ILE A 282 -0.99 0.04 -7.57
C ILE A 282 -1.88 1.18 -8.08
N PRO A 283 -3.14 0.92 -8.43
CA PRO A 283 -4.05 1.97 -8.84
C PRO A 283 -4.61 2.77 -7.65
N GLU A 284 -4.93 4.04 -7.87
CA GLU A 284 -5.64 4.89 -6.90
C GLU A 284 -7.06 4.37 -6.63
N ALA A 285 -7.69 3.80 -7.65
CA ALA A 285 -9.02 3.24 -7.57
C ALA A 285 -9.25 2.12 -8.61
N ILE A 286 -10.27 1.31 -8.33
CA ILE A 286 -10.75 0.27 -9.23
C ILE A 286 -12.13 0.65 -9.74
N VAL A 287 -12.34 0.47 -11.04
CA VAL A 287 -13.64 0.60 -11.71
C VAL A 287 -14.11 -0.78 -12.09
N ILE A 288 -15.37 -1.07 -11.79
CA ILE A 288 -16.06 -2.27 -12.26
C ILE A 288 -17.30 -1.84 -13.00
N THR A 289 -17.48 -2.28 -14.23
CA THR A 289 -18.64 -1.88 -15.04
C THR A 289 -19.02 -2.93 -16.08
N ASN A 290 -20.30 -3.01 -16.42
CA ASN A 290 -20.77 -3.80 -17.56
C ASN A 290 -20.95 -2.96 -18.85
N ASP A 291 -20.56 -1.67 -18.83
CA ASP A 291 -20.54 -0.79 -20.00
C ASP A 291 -19.09 -0.43 -20.38
N GLN A 292 -18.45 -1.33 -21.13
CA GLN A 292 -17.08 -1.13 -21.63
C GLN A 292 -16.92 0.15 -22.46
N LYS A 293 -17.96 0.54 -23.21
CA LYS A 293 -17.94 1.75 -24.06
C LYS A 293 -18.00 3.01 -23.21
N GLY A 294 -18.64 2.95 -22.05
CA GLY A 294 -18.68 4.02 -21.06
C GLY A 294 -17.32 4.39 -20.48
N ILE A 295 -16.34 3.48 -20.45
CA ILE A 295 -14.99 3.76 -19.90
C ILE A 295 -14.19 4.71 -20.81
N ASN A 296 -14.34 4.57 -22.13
CA ASN A 296 -13.52 5.27 -23.15
C ASN A 296 -14.24 6.47 -23.83
N ARG A 297 -15.46 6.82 -23.41
CA ARG A 297 -16.27 7.86 -24.08
C ARG A 297 -16.10 9.24 -23.46
N ASP A 298 -15.76 10.21 -24.31
CA ASP A 298 -15.97 11.63 -24.05
C ASP A 298 -17.41 12.03 -24.40
N SER A 299 -18.19 12.35 -23.37
CA SER A 299 -19.47 13.11 -23.37
C SER A 299 -20.82 12.44 -23.69
N ASP A 300 -21.85 13.01 -23.04
CA ASP A 300 -23.32 12.86 -23.03
C ASP A 300 -24.02 11.54 -22.71
N GLY A 301 -23.37 10.38 -22.77
CA GLY A 301 -23.98 9.09 -22.36
C GLY A 301 -23.40 8.45 -21.11
N GLN A 302 -22.33 9.02 -20.56
CA GLN A 302 -21.56 8.40 -19.49
C GLN A 302 -22.29 8.50 -18.15
N SER A 303 -22.25 7.41 -17.36
CA SER A 303 -22.83 7.42 -16.03
C SER A 303 -22.20 8.49 -15.15
N ALA A 304 -22.99 9.04 -14.20
CA ALA A 304 -22.52 10.10 -13.31
C ALA A 304 -21.26 9.68 -12.52
N CYS A 305 -21.14 8.38 -12.22
CA CYS A 305 -20.00 7.82 -11.54
C CYS A 305 -18.74 7.81 -12.43
N LEU A 306 -18.82 7.35 -13.68
CA LEU A 306 -17.68 7.35 -14.60
C LEU A 306 -17.20 8.76 -14.98
N LYS A 307 -18.04 9.79 -14.84
CA LYS A 307 -17.62 11.19 -15.01
C LYS A 307 -16.57 11.63 -13.97
N THR A 308 -16.56 11.02 -12.78
CA THR A 308 -15.65 11.38 -11.68
C THR A 308 -14.18 11.02 -11.96
N ILE A 309 -13.93 10.10 -12.89
CA ILE A 309 -12.59 9.60 -13.22
C ILE A 309 -12.03 10.17 -14.53
N LYS A 310 -12.75 11.10 -15.18
CA LYS A 310 -12.38 11.65 -16.51
C LYS A 310 -11.00 12.29 -16.59
N GLN A 311 -10.52 12.88 -15.49
CA GLN A 311 -9.22 13.54 -15.44
C GLN A 311 -8.08 12.59 -15.04
N ARG A 312 -8.36 11.30 -14.91
CA ARG A 312 -7.40 10.28 -14.48
C ARG A 312 -7.10 9.33 -15.64
N THR A 313 -5.89 8.80 -15.66
CA THR A 313 -5.54 7.68 -16.55
C THR A 313 -6.36 6.45 -16.17
N VAL A 314 -7.00 5.82 -17.14
CA VAL A 314 -7.75 4.57 -16.95
C VAL A 314 -7.10 3.46 -17.73
N THR A 315 -6.70 2.39 -17.04
CA THR A 315 -6.02 1.24 -17.64
C THR A 315 -6.91 0.01 -17.50
N PRO A 316 -7.34 -0.62 -18.61
CA PRO A 316 -8.13 -1.84 -18.53
C PRO A 316 -7.30 -2.95 -17.87
N LEU A 317 -7.87 -3.58 -16.84
CA LEU A 317 -7.29 -4.74 -16.18
C LEU A 317 -7.92 -6.03 -16.68
N PHE A 318 -9.25 -6.04 -16.90
CA PHE A 318 -10.01 -7.18 -17.40
C PHE A 318 -11.08 -6.76 -18.40
N ALA A 319 -11.16 -7.51 -19.49
CA ALA A 319 -12.30 -7.54 -20.38
C ALA A 319 -12.65 -9.02 -20.64
N PRO A 320 -13.88 -9.45 -20.33
CA PRO A 320 -14.36 -10.77 -20.74
C PRO A 320 -14.40 -10.82 -22.27
N SER A 321 -13.88 -11.92 -22.83
CA SER A 321 -13.87 -12.23 -24.27
C SER A 321 -15.23 -12.70 -24.78
#